data_AF-A0A561EMY4-F1
#
_entry.id   AF-A0A561EMY4-F1
#
_cell.length_a   1.000
_cell.length_b   1.000
_cell.length_c   1.000
_cell.angle_alpha   90.00
_cell.angle_beta   90.00
_cell.angle_gamma   90.00
#
_symmetry.space_group_name_H-M   'P 1'
#
loop_
_entity.id
_entity.type
_entity.pdbx_description
1 polymer ?
#
loop_
_entity_poly.entity_id
_entity_poly.type
_entity_poly.pdbx_seq_one_letter_code
_entity_poly.pdbx_strand_id
1 'polypeptide(L)'
;MELCAAYGIPHSQLMGAGTGRWTALDRAKALAYLHFTRAVCEGCGTRPSEWDEAAGGDRFAYVAESHRCSGCELIEMEQEQVPQGPEARGVKIGLRPRTE
;
A
#
# COMPACT_ATOMS: atom_id res chain seq x y z
N MET A 1 6.62 -9.36 7.35
CA MET A 1 5.67 -9.60 8.46
C MET A 1 4.26 -9.16 8.13
N GLU A 2 4.05 -8.17 7.24
CA GLU A 2 2.73 -7.72 6.78
C GLU A 2 1.79 -8.85 6.36
N LEU A 3 2.22 -9.71 5.43
CA LEU A 3 1.43 -10.86 4.99
C LEU A 3 1.09 -11.82 6.13
N CYS A 4 2.07 -12.09 7.01
CA CYS A 4 1.86 -12.92 8.20
C CYS A 4 0.81 -12.33 9.15
N ALA A 5 0.81 -11.00 9.31
CA ALA A 5 -0.16 -10.29 10.15
C ALA A 5 -1.56 -10.34 9.55
N ALA A 6 -1.69 -10.15 8.24
CA ALA A 6 -2.98 -10.23 7.53
C ALA A 6 -3.64 -11.61 7.64
N TYR A 7 -2.85 -12.69 7.56
CA TYR A 7 -3.35 -14.07 7.65
C TYR A 7 -3.30 -14.69 9.05
N GLY A 8 -2.73 -14.01 10.04
CA GLY A 8 -2.58 -14.53 11.40
C GLY A 8 -1.67 -15.76 11.51
N ILE A 9 -0.65 -15.88 10.65
CA ILE A 9 0.25 -17.05 10.59
C ILE A 9 1.65 -16.74 11.13
N PRO A 10 2.38 -17.73 11.68
CA PRO A 10 3.80 -17.58 12.04
C PRO A 10 4.67 -17.28 10.80
N HIS A 11 5.72 -16.48 10.96
CA HIS A 11 6.68 -16.22 9.89
C HIS A 11 7.36 -17.50 9.39
N SER A 12 7.71 -18.41 10.30
CA SER A 12 8.27 -19.72 9.96
C SER A 12 7.37 -20.54 9.05
N GLN A 13 6.04 -20.49 9.25
CA GLN A 13 5.07 -21.15 8.38
C GLN A 13 5.06 -20.53 6.98
N LEU A 14 5.06 -19.19 6.87
CA LEU A 14 5.12 -18.52 5.57
C LEU A 14 6.39 -18.91 4.79
N MET A 15 7.52 -19.09 5.48
CA MET A 15 8.78 -19.50 4.86
C MET A 15 8.89 -21.00 4.56
N GLY A 16 7.85 -21.79 4.84
CA GLY A 16 7.87 -23.24 4.63
C GLY A 16 8.74 -24.03 5.63
N ALA A 17 9.28 -23.38 6.66
CA ALA A 17 10.13 -24.00 7.69
C ALA A 17 9.36 -24.34 8.98
N GLY A 18 8.10 -23.93 9.10
CA GLY A 18 7.31 -24.03 10.32
C GLY A 18 6.30 -25.18 10.32
N THR A 19 5.96 -25.67 11.51
CA THR A 19 4.93 -26.70 11.74
C THR A 19 3.55 -26.09 12.04
N GLY A 20 3.36 -24.80 11.71
CA GLY A 20 2.19 -24.01 12.10
C GLY A 20 2.17 -23.57 13.57
N ARG A 21 3.14 -23.99 14.38
CA ARG A 21 3.31 -23.52 15.76
C ARG A 21 4.16 -22.25 15.80
N TRP A 22 3.74 -21.29 16.61
CA TRP A 22 4.51 -20.08 16.88
C TRP A 22 5.80 -20.42 17.64
N THR A 23 6.95 -20.12 17.05
CA THR A 23 8.25 -20.16 17.72
C THR A 23 8.49 -18.89 18.56
N ALA A 24 9.55 -18.87 19.36
CA ALA A 24 9.96 -17.64 20.06
C ALA A 24 10.33 -16.53 19.07
N LEU A 25 11.02 -16.88 17.98
CA LEU A 25 11.41 -15.94 16.93
C LEU A 25 10.19 -15.39 16.18
N ASP A 26 9.18 -16.22 15.89
CA ASP A 26 7.94 -15.75 15.25
C ASP A 26 7.23 -14.70 16.10
N ARG A 27 7.13 -14.94 17.41
CA ARG A 27 6.54 -13.98 18.36
C ARG A 27 7.34 -12.68 18.43
N ALA A 28 8.67 -12.78 18.52
CA ALA A 28 9.54 -11.61 18.53
C ALA A 28 9.36 -10.75 17.27
N LYS A 29 9.30 -11.38 16.09
CA LYS A 29 9.03 -10.68 14.83
C LYS A 29 7.63 -10.05 14.79
N ALA A 30 6.61 -10.73 15.30
CA ALA A 30 5.26 -10.18 15.34
C ALA A 30 5.16 -8.97 16.29
N LEU A 31 5.75 -9.03 17.47
CA LEU A 31 5.81 -7.90 18.41
C LEU A 31 6.60 -6.72 17.82
N ALA A 32 7.75 -6.99 17.21
CA ALA A 32 8.53 -5.96 16.53
C ALA A 32 7.75 -5.31 15.38
N TYR A 33 7.01 -6.10 14.61
CA TYR A 33 6.15 -5.58 13.55
C TYR A 33 4.99 -4.74 14.09
N LEU A 34 4.34 -5.15 15.18
CA LEU A 34 3.30 -4.34 15.84
C LEU A 34 3.85 -3.02 16.39
N HIS A 35 5.06 -3.02 16.92
CA HIS A 35 5.73 -1.79 17.35
C HIS A 35 6.06 -0.90 16.14
N PHE A 36 6.56 -1.50 15.06
CA PHE A 36 6.85 -0.80 13.81
C PHE A 36 5.60 -0.12 13.24
N THR A 37 4.49 -0.84 13.09
CA THR A 37 3.27 -0.32 12.47
C THR A 37 2.66 0.82 13.27
N ARG A 38 2.78 0.80 14.60
CA ARG A 38 2.35 1.91 15.48
C ARG A 38 3.27 3.11 15.43
N ALA A 39 4.52 2.94 15.00
CA ALA A 39 5.52 3.99 14.97
C ALA A 39 5.60 4.72 13.61
N VAL A 40 4.90 4.23 12.59
CA VAL A 40 4.81 4.87 11.27
C VAL A 40 3.47 5.57 11.09
N CYS A 41 3.45 6.65 10.32
CA CYS A 41 2.23 7.34 9.93
C CYS A 41 1.38 6.47 9.00
N GLU A 42 0.09 6.33 9.30
CA GLU A 42 -0.85 5.56 8.46
C GLU A 42 -1.05 6.18 7.06
N GLY A 43 -0.81 7.48 6.91
CA GLY A 43 -0.95 8.18 5.63
C GLY A 43 0.29 8.10 4.74
N CYS A 44 1.46 8.47 5.26
CA CYS A 44 2.69 8.58 4.46
C CYS A 44 3.72 7.48 4.73
N GLY A 45 3.51 6.59 5.71
CA GLY A 45 4.42 5.47 6.00
C GLY A 45 5.75 5.82 6.69
N THR A 46 6.07 7.11 6.83
CA THR A 46 7.28 7.58 7.54
C THR A 46 7.09 7.61 9.06
N ARG A 47 8.18 7.58 9.81
CA ARG A 47 8.24 7.72 11.27
C ARG A 47 8.39 9.19 11.67
N PRO A 48 7.85 9.61 12.83
CA PRO A 48 8.04 10.98 13.33
C PRO A 48 9.51 11.41 13.44
N SER A 49 10.41 10.49 13.82
CA SER A 49 11.85 10.77 13.97
C SER A 49 12.55 11.10 12.65
N GLU A 50 11.98 10.72 11.50
CA GLU A 50 12.55 11.06 10.19
C GLU A 50 12.38 12.56 9.87
N TRP A 51 11.47 13.24 10.56
CA TRP A 51 11.17 14.67 10.40
C TRP A 51 11.71 15.56 11.53
N ASP A 52 12.10 14.95 12.65
CA ASP A 52 12.55 15.67 13.85
C ASP A 52 14.05 16.00 13.76
N GLU A 53 14.36 17.25 13.43
CA GLU A 53 15.74 17.77 13.33
C GLU A 53 16.54 17.59 14.63
N ALA A 54 15.89 17.64 15.80
CA ALA A 54 16.56 17.41 17.08
C ALA A 54 16.94 15.93 17.29
N ALA A 55 16.26 15.01 16.61
CA ALA A 55 16.57 13.59 16.57
C ALA A 55 17.44 13.18 15.38
N GLY A 56 17.93 14.15 14.59
CA GLY A 56 18.75 13.92 13.39
C GLY A 56 17.96 13.65 12.12
N GLY A 57 16.64 13.90 12.14
CA GLY A 57 15.78 13.92 10.95
C GLY A 57 15.92 15.21 10.14
N ASP A 58 15.15 15.32 9.06
CA ASP A 58 15.12 16.50 8.20
C ASP A 58 13.69 16.75 7.73
N ARG A 59 13.19 17.99 7.88
CA ARG A 59 11.87 18.39 7.39
C ARG A 59 11.72 18.28 5.86
N PHE A 60 12.83 18.18 5.13
CA PHE A 60 12.91 17.97 3.68
C PHE A 60 13.45 16.57 3.32
N ALA A 61 13.41 15.61 4.25
CA ALA A 61 13.88 14.24 4.03
C ALA A 61 13.20 13.54 2.83
N TYR A 62 12.00 13.98 2.45
CA TYR A 62 11.23 13.44 1.34
C TYR A 62 10.64 14.55 0.47
N VAL A 63 10.49 14.26 -0.82
CA VAL A 63 9.78 15.10 -1.79
C VAL A 63 8.53 14.37 -2.27
N ALA A 64 7.46 15.11 -2.54
CA ALA A 64 6.25 14.54 -3.12
C ALA A 64 6.50 14.17 -4.59
N GLU A 65 6.18 12.93 -4.96
CA GLU A 65 6.22 12.44 -6.34
C GLU A 65 4.80 12.18 -6.84
N SER A 66 4.46 12.76 -8.00
CA SER A 66 3.19 12.51 -8.67
C SER A 66 3.36 11.38 -9.70
N HIS A 67 2.64 10.28 -9.51
CA HIS A 67 2.60 9.18 -10.49
C HIS A 67 1.32 9.23 -11.32
N ARG A 68 1.47 9.22 -12.65
CA ARG A 68 0.35 9.13 -13.60
C ARG A 68 0.16 7.68 -14.03
N CYS A 69 -1.01 7.12 -13.75
CA CYS A 69 -1.39 5.80 -14.24
C CYS A 69 -1.94 5.90 -15.66
N SER A 70 -1.24 5.36 -16.65
CA SER A 70 -1.68 5.40 -18.05
C SER A 70 -3.06 4.77 -18.27
N GLY A 71 -3.42 3.74 -17.50
CA GLY A 71 -4.75 3.12 -17.59
C GLY A 71 -5.86 4.02 -17.06
N CYS A 72 -5.66 4.62 -15.89
CA CYS A 72 -6.62 5.59 -15.32
C CYS A 72 -6.78 6.79 -16.24
N GLU A 73 -5.68 7.29 -16.79
CA GLU A 73 -5.73 8.37 -17.76
C GLU A 73 -6.58 8.00 -18.98
N LEU A 74 -6.36 6.84 -19.61
CA LEU A 74 -7.15 6.43 -20.77
C LEU A 74 -8.65 6.33 -20.43
N ILE A 75 -8.98 5.86 -19.23
CA ILE A 75 -10.36 5.83 -18.74
C ILE A 75 -10.91 7.25 -18.61
N GLU A 76 -10.16 8.18 -18.01
CA GLU A 76 -10.56 9.57 -17.83
C GLU A 76 -10.75 10.27 -19.19
N MET A 77 -9.81 10.09 -20.13
CA MET A 77 -9.90 10.63 -21.48
C MET A 77 -11.16 10.16 -22.23
N GLU A 78 -11.51 8.88 -22.12
CA GLU A 78 -12.73 8.33 -22.74
C GLU A 78 -14.00 8.77 -21.98
N GLN A 79 -13.90 8.92 -20.66
CA GLN A 79 -15.01 9.39 -19.83
C GLN A 79 -15.38 10.85 -20.15
N GLU A 80 -14.39 11.68 -20.50
CA GLU A 80 -14.59 13.05 -20.99
C GLU A 80 -15.39 13.12 -22.30
N GLN A 81 -15.37 12.05 -23.10
CA GLN A 81 -16.15 11.96 -24.35
C GLN A 81 -17.60 11.55 -24.12
N VAL A 82 -17.97 11.08 -22.92
CA VAL A 82 -19.34 10.66 -22.61
C VAL A 82 -20.26 11.89 -22.56
N PRO A 83 -21.35 11.94 -23.36
CA PRO A 83 -22.29 13.05 -23.35
C PRO A 83 -22.87 13.31 -21.96
N GLN A 84 -23.12 14.57 -21.62
CA GLN A 84 -23.81 14.92 -20.37
C GLN A 84 -25.32 14.70 -20.50
N GLY A 85 -25.99 14.32 -19.40
CA GLY A 85 -27.45 14.21 -19.34
C GLY A 85 -27.98 12.77 -19.33
N PRO A 86 -29.26 12.54 -19.72
CA PRO A 86 -29.89 11.23 -19.63
C PRO A 86 -29.15 10.11 -20.39
N GLU A 87 -28.46 10.45 -21.49
CA GLU A 87 -27.68 9.52 -22.31
C GLU A 87 -26.42 9.00 -21.60
N ALA A 88 -25.92 9.72 -20.60
CA ALA A 88 -24.79 9.28 -19.77
C ALA A 88 -25.18 8.21 -18.75
N ARG A 89 -26.48 8.04 -18.48
CA ARG A 89 -26.95 7.24 -17.34
C ARG A 89 -26.58 5.78 -17.52
N GLY A 90 -25.78 5.26 -16.60
CA GLY A 90 -25.37 3.85 -16.58
C GLY A 90 -24.17 3.52 -17.46
N VAL A 91 -23.58 4.50 -18.16
CA VAL A 91 -22.34 4.30 -18.91
C VAL A 91 -21.16 4.15 -17.95
N LYS A 92 -20.32 3.14 -18.18
CA LYS A 92 -19.06 2.92 -17.48
C LYS A 92 -17.95 2.65 -18.49
N ILE A 93 -16.86 3.39 -18.38
CA ILE A 93 -15.65 3.15 -19.17
C ILE A 93 -14.77 2.11 -18.47
N GLY A 94 -14.30 1.13 -19.23
CA GLY A 94 -13.43 0.07 -18.74
C GLY A 94 -12.39 -0.31 -19.78
N LEU A 95 -11.26 -0.88 -19.32
CA LEU A 95 -10.17 -1.30 -20.18
C LEU A 95 -10.28 -2.80 -20.48
N ARG A 96 -10.01 -3.16 -21.73
CA ARG A 96 -9.84 -4.56 -22.16
C ARG A 96 -8.44 -4.74 -22.77
N PRO A 97 -7.81 -5.92 -22.67
CA PRO A 97 -6.58 -6.20 -23.38
C PRO A 97 -6.75 -5.96 -24.89
N ARG A 98 -5.69 -5.44 -25.52
CA ARG A 98 -5.64 -5.33 -26.98
C ARG A 98 -5.40 -6.73 -27.54
N THR A 99 -6.41 -7.28 -28.20
CA THR A 99 -6.24 -8.44 -29.09
C THR A 99 -5.67 -7.91 -30.40
N GLU A 100 -4.54 -8.47 -30.84
CA GLU A 100 -3.98 -8.24 -32.17
C GLU A 100 -4.90 -8.79 -33.27
#